data_AF-A0A7X3TTJ2-F1
#
_entry.id   AF-A0A7X3TTJ2-F1
#
_cell.length_a   1.000
_cell.length_b   1.000
_cell.length_c   1.000
_cell.angle_alpha   90.00
_cell.angle_beta   90.00
_cell.angle_gamma   90.00
#
_symmetry.space_group_name_H-M   'P 1'
#
loop_
_entity.id
_entity.type
_entity.pdbx_description
1 polymer ?
#
loop_
_entity_poly.entity_id
_entity_poly.type
_entity_poly.pdbx_seq_one_letter_code
_entity_poly.pdbx_strand_id
1 'polypeptide(L)'
;MADLFMGLTSLAWGLAGLIVAVVPAVALVWAKPILLDPWPRFWFGQTILLFGLLLMIGTTALKGFWVWAACGALATIKACLLLGAPVSWRERVLRWLGTWPPWLYRVGGTVDLALAIGLTADLMLHG
;
A
#
# COMPACT_ATOMS: atom_id res chain seq x y z
N MET A 1 6.10 17.22 13.13
CA MET A 1 4.90 16.37 13.42
C MET A 1 4.55 15.53 12.20
N ALA A 2 4.49 16.13 11.00
CA ALA A 2 4.35 15.40 9.74
C ALA A 2 5.43 14.31 9.56
N ASP A 3 6.67 14.58 9.96
CA ASP A 3 7.81 13.66 9.78
C ASP A 3 7.66 12.37 10.60
N LEU A 4 7.07 12.47 11.79
CA LEU A 4 6.74 11.30 12.62
C LEU A 4 5.71 10.41 11.91
N PHE A 5 4.66 11.02 11.34
CA PHE A 5 3.63 10.28 10.61
C PHE A 5 4.17 9.67 9.31
N MET A 6 5.06 10.37 8.61
CA MET A 6 5.73 9.87 7.41
C MET A 6 6.72 8.73 7.75
N GLY A 7 7.43 8.81 8.88
CA GLY A 7 8.26 7.73 9.39
C GLY A 7 7.46 6.47 9.75
N LEU A 8 6.34 6.63 10.46
CA LEU A 8 5.43 5.52 10.77
C LEU A 8 4.83 4.90 9.50
N THR A 9 4.46 5.74 8.54
CA THR A 9 3.97 5.37 7.21
C THR A 9 5.00 4.52 6.48
N SER A 10 6.25 4.97 6.42
CA SER A 10 7.35 4.20 5.82
C SER A 10 7.55 2.86 6.52
N LEU A 11 7.55 2.84 7.85
CA LEU A 11 7.74 1.62 8.63
C LEU A 11 6.62 0.59 8.39
N ALA A 12 5.36 1.03 8.44
CA ALA A 12 4.20 0.18 8.19
C ALA A 12 4.21 -0.38 6.76
N TRP A 13 4.54 0.45 5.78
CA TRP A 13 4.65 0.05 4.38
C TRP A 13 5.78 -0.94 4.16
N GLY A 14 6.96 -0.68 4.74
CA GLY A 14 8.12 -1.58 4.66
C GLY A 14 7.88 -2.93 5.33
N LEU A 15 7.23 -2.95 6.49
CA LEU A 15 6.84 -4.18 7.18
C LEU A 15 5.83 -5.00 6.36
N ALA A 16 4.82 -4.35 5.76
CA ALA A 16 3.88 -5.02 4.88
C ALA A 16 4.58 -5.63 3.65
N GLY A 17 5.47 -4.86 3.01
CA GLY A 17 6.30 -5.34 1.89
C GLY A 17 7.18 -6.52 2.28
N LEU A 18 7.84 -6.46 3.43
CA LEU A 18 8.67 -7.54 3.95
C LEU A 18 7.87 -8.83 4.18
N ILE A 19 6.69 -8.73 4.81
CA ILE A 19 5.83 -9.89 5.09
C ILE A 19 5.39 -10.55 3.78
N VAL A 20 4.98 -9.76 2.78
CA VAL A 20 4.57 -10.27 1.46
C VAL A 20 5.76 -10.87 0.71
N ALA A 21 6.97 -10.33 0.88
CA ALA A 21 8.18 -10.86 0.26
C ALA A 21 8.63 -12.20 0.86
N VAL A 22 8.57 -12.34 2.18
CA VAL A 22 9.02 -13.54 2.88
C VAL A 22 7.95 -14.64 2.84
N VAL A 23 6.69 -14.27 3.12
CA VAL A 23 5.57 -15.20 3.26
C VAL A 23 4.43 -14.79 2.29
N PRO A 24 4.57 -15.08 0.99
CA PRO A 24 3.61 -14.63 -0.03
C PRO A 24 2.19 -15.18 0.18
N ALA A 25 2.05 -16.34 0.84
CA ALA A 25 0.75 -16.90 1.19
C ALA A 25 -0.08 -15.98 2.10
N VAL A 26 0.57 -15.14 2.92
CA VAL A 26 -0.10 -14.18 3.81
C VAL A 26 -0.88 -13.13 3.01
N ALA A 27 -0.39 -12.76 1.81
CA ALA A 27 -1.08 -11.80 0.95
C ALA A 27 -2.50 -12.26 0.58
N LEU A 28 -2.69 -13.55 0.29
CA LEU A 28 -4.01 -14.12 -0.02
C LEU A 28 -4.90 -14.24 1.22
N VAL A 29 -4.30 -14.58 2.37
CA VAL A 29 -5.01 -14.65 3.65
C VAL A 29 -5.56 -13.29 4.05
N TRP A 30 -4.81 -12.21 3.83
CA TRP A 30 -5.27 -10.84 4.08
C TRP A 30 -6.22 -10.34 2.99
N ALA A 31 -5.99 -10.67 1.72
CA ALA A 31 -6.81 -10.19 0.61
C ALA A 31 -8.27 -10.65 0.71
N LYS A 32 -8.52 -11.87 1.18
CA LYS A 32 -9.89 -12.44 1.26
C LYS A 32 -10.84 -11.60 2.15
N PRO A 33 -10.57 -11.35 3.44
CA PRO A 33 -11.44 -10.53 4.28
C PRO A 33 -11.49 -9.07 3.80
N ILE A 34 -10.38 -8.52 3.30
CA ILE A 34 -10.34 -7.15 2.77
C ILE A 34 -11.22 -6.98 1.53
N LEU A 35 -11.32 -7.99 0.67
CA LEU A 35 -12.10 -7.92 -0.56
C LEU A 35 -13.57 -8.31 -0.36
N LEU A 36 -13.87 -9.27 0.51
CA LEU A 36 -15.23 -9.82 0.61
C LEU A 36 -16.02 -9.24 1.78
N ASP A 37 -15.38 -8.99 2.92
CA ASP A 37 -16.08 -8.56 4.12
C ASP A 37 -16.24 -7.03 4.14
N PRO A 38 -17.45 -6.48 4.37
CA PRO A 38 -17.69 -5.05 4.28
C PRO A 38 -16.92 -4.24 5.33
N TRP A 39 -16.74 -4.78 6.54
CA TRP A 39 -16.11 -4.08 7.65
C TRP A 39 -14.58 -3.96 7.52
N PRO A 40 -13.81 -5.06 7.34
CA PRO A 40 -12.37 -4.97 7.05
C PRO A 40 -12.07 -4.12 5.81
N ARG A 41 -12.89 -4.25 4.76
CA ARG A 41 -12.77 -3.46 3.53
C ARG A 41 -12.90 -1.97 3.77
N PHE A 42 -13.88 -1.55 4.56
CA PHE A 42 -14.10 -0.16 4.87
C PHE A 42 -12.87 0.42 5.58
N TRP A 43 -12.43 -0.20 6.66
CA TRP A 43 -11.28 0.27 7.44
C TRP A 43 -9.99 0.26 6.62
N PHE A 44 -9.72 -0.83 5.91
CA PHE A 44 -8.55 -0.92 5.05
C PHE A 44 -8.55 0.14 3.94
N GLY A 45 -9.71 0.38 3.31
CA GLY A 45 -9.88 1.46 2.34
C GLY A 45 -9.62 2.84 2.94
N GLN A 46 -10.14 3.14 4.14
CA GLN A 46 -9.85 4.39 4.84
C GLN A 46 -8.37 4.55 5.17
N THR A 47 -7.71 3.48 5.63
CA THR A 47 -6.26 3.50 5.90
C THR A 47 -5.45 3.81 4.64
N ILE A 48 -5.78 3.18 3.50
CA ILE A 48 -5.09 3.46 2.24
C ILE A 48 -5.38 4.90 1.76
N LEU A 49 -6.61 5.40 1.91
CA LEU A 49 -6.94 6.79 1.56
C LEU A 49 -6.11 7.79 2.37
N LEU A 50 -6.08 7.61 3.70
CA LEU A 50 -5.29 8.45 4.59
C LEU A 50 -3.81 8.39 4.24
N PHE A 51 -3.29 7.21 3.97
CA PHE A 51 -1.90 7.00 3.54
C PHE A 51 -1.58 7.71 2.23
N GLY A 52 -2.46 7.59 1.23
CA GLY A 52 -2.29 8.24 -0.07
C GLY A 52 -2.32 9.76 0.03
N LEU A 53 -3.23 10.31 0.84
CA LEU A 53 -3.30 11.74 1.13
C LEU A 53 -2.07 12.23 1.88
N LEU A 54 -1.60 11.48 2.87
CA LEU A 54 -0.39 11.80 3.63
C LEU A 54 0.84 11.82 2.71
N LEU A 55 0.97 10.85 1.79
CA LEU A 55 2.03 10.83 0.79
C LEU A 55 1.96 12.04 -0.15
N MET A 56 0.77 12.43 -0.63
CA MET A 56 0.66 13.57 -1.54
C MET A 56 0.95 14.92 -0.87
N ILE A 57 0.50 15.12 0.38
CA ILE A 57 0.61 16.41 1.08
C ILE A 57 1.92 16.49 1.88
N GLY A 58 2.26 15.42 2.57
CA GLY A 58 3.39 15.33 3.51
C GLY A 58 4.76 15.22 2.85
N THR A 59 4.84 14.99 1.54
CA THR A 59 6.12 14.91 0.80
C THR A 59 6.44 16.14 -0.03
N THR A 60 5.66 17.22 0.09
CA THR A 60 5.84 18.46 -0.70
C THR A 60 7.22 19.11 -0.52
N ALA A 61 7.86 18.93 0.63
CA ALA A 61 9.21 19.42 0.90
C ALA A 61 10.34 18.46 0.43
N LEU A 62 9.99 17.22 0.06
CA LEU A 62 10.96 16.18 -0.30
C LEU A 62 11.39 16.29 -1.77
N LYS A 63 12.64 15.94 -2.08
CA LYS A 63 13.14 15.96 -3.47
C LYS A 63 12.43 14.94 -4.36
N GLY A 64 12.03 13.80 -3.80
CA GLY A 64 11.27 12.76 -4.47
C GLY A 64 9.77 13.05 -4.62
N PHE A 65 9.30 14.27 -4.35
CA PHE A 65 7.87 14.63 -4.31
C PHE A 65 7.04 13.99 -5.41
N TRP A 66 7.45 14.09 -6.68
CA TRP A 66 6.68 13.54 -7.80
C TRP A 66 6.47 12.02 -7.72
N VAL A 67 7.46 11.28 -7.24
CA VAL A 67 7.36 9.83 -7.03
C VAL A 67 6.37 9.52 -5.92
N TRP A 68 6.47 10.25 -4.80
CA TRP A 68 5.60 10.06 -3.65
C TRP A 68 4.16 10.49 -3.92
N ALA A 69 3.96 11.59 -4.64
CA ALA A 69 2.67 12.06 -5.08
C ALA A 69 2.01 11.06 -6.04
N ALA A 70 2.77 10.48 -6.99
CA ALA A 70 2.27 9.42 -7.85
C ALA A 70 1.86 8.16 -7.06
N CYS A 71 2.69 7.73 -6.10
CA CYS A 71 2.36 6.61 -5.21
C CYS A 71 1.10 6.90 -4.39
N GLY A 72 0.99 8.12 -3.86
CA GLY A 72 -0.16 8.56 -3.09
C GLY A 72 -1.44 8.58 -3.93
N ALA A 73 -1.38 9.11 -5.15
CA ALA A 73 -2.50 9.11 -6.10
C ALA A 73 -2.95 7.69 -6.46
N LEU A 74 -2.00 6.79 -6.75
CA LEU A 74 -2.29 5.37 -7.04
C LEU A 74 -2.95 4.67 -5.85
N ALA A 75 -2.47 4.93 -4.63
CA ALA A 75 -3.06 4.42 -3.40
C ALA A 75 -4.51 4.92 -3.22
N THR A 76 -4.75 6.22 -3.40
CA THR A 76 -6.07 6.83 -3.30
C THR A 76 -7.04 6.25 -4.33
N ILE A 77 -6.63 6.15 -5.61
CA ILE A 77 -7.44 5.55 -6.68
C ILE A 77 -7.78 4.09 -6.33
N LYS A 78 -6.79 3.31 -5.89
CA LYS A 78 -6.98 1.90 -5.50
C LYS A 78 -7.98 1.77 -4.35
N ALA A 79 -7.92 2.65 -3.36
CA ALA A 79 -8.87 2.63 -2.24
C ALA A 79 -10.29 2.99 -2.68
N CYS A 80 -10.45 4.01 -3.52
CA CYS A 80 -11.75 4.37 -4.11
C CYS A 80 -12.36 3.20 -4.89
N LEU A 81 -11.55 2.54 -5.74
CA LEU A 81 -11.97 1.35 -6.48
C LEU A 81 -12.36 0.22 -5.54
N LEU A 82 -11.58 -0.04 -4.48
CA LEU A 82 -11.87 -1.09 -3.51
C LEU A 82 -13.20 -0.88 -2.79
N LEU A 83 -13.48 0.36 -2.37
CA LEU A 83 -14.71 0.73 -1.67
C LEU A 83 -15.93 0.71 -2.60
N GLY A 84 -15.78 1.19 -3.84
CA GLY A 84 -16.86 1.29 -4.82
C GLY A 84 -17.13 0.02 -5.64
N ALA A 85 -16.23 -0.97 -5.64
CA ALA A 85 -16.36 -2.11 -6.54
C ALA A 85 -17.51 -3.08 -6.17
N PRO A 86 -18.25 -3.59 -7.18
CA PRO A 86 -19.25 -4.63 -6.96
C PRO A 86 -18.61 -5.93 -6.48
N VAL A 87 -19.39 -6.77 -5.78
CA VAL A 87 -18.93 -8.06 -5.23
C VAL A 87 -18.32 -8.95 -6.32
N SER A 88 -18.97 -9.01 -7.49
CA SER A 88 -18.54 -9.84 -8.63
C SER A 88 -17.14 -9.48 -9.14
N TRP A 89 -16.78 -8.21 -9.13
CA TRP A 89 -15.44 -7.75 -9.50
C TRP A 89 -14.41 -8.14 -8.44
N ARG A 90 -14.74 -7.97 -7.16
CA ARG A 90 -13.85 -8.30 -6.03
C ARG A 90 -13.53 -9.80 -5.96
N GLU A 91 -14.53 -10.65 -6.20
CA GLU A 91 -14.33 -12.11 -6.32
C GLU A 91 -13.48 -12.49 -7.53
N ARG A 92 -13.61 -11.77 -8.66
CA ARG A 92 -12.77 -11.99 -9.84
C ARG A 92 -11.32 -11.61 -9.55
N VAL A 93 -11.09 -10.48 -8.87
CA VAL A 93 -9.75 -10.06 -8.44
C VAL A 93 -9.13 -11.07 -7.47
N LEU A 94 -9.89 -11.55 -6.49
CA LEU A 94 -9.41 -12.55 -5.54
C LEU A 94 -9.00 -13.86 -6.24
N ARG A 95 -9.82 -14.33 -7.19
CA ARG A 95 -9.48 -15.50 -8.01
C ARG A 95 -8.23 -15.27 -8.85
N TRP A 96 -8.12 -14.11 -9.49
CA TRP A 96 -6.97 -13.77 -10.30
C TRP A 96 -5.68 -13.71 -9.47
N LEU A 97 -5.74 -13.08 -8.29
CA LEU A 97 -4.64 -13.11 -7.32
C LEU A 97 -4.28 -14.56 -6.97
N GLY A 98 -5.26 -15.42 -6.67
CA GLY A 98 -5.00 -16.83 -6.36
C GLY A 98 -4.28 -17.62 -7.46
N THR A 99 -4.25 -17.14 -8.70
CA THR A 99 -3.50 -17.76 -9.81
C THR A 99 -2.06 -17.25 -9.97
N TRP A 100 -1.68 -16.20 -9.24
CA TRP A 100 -0.35 -15.62 -9.37
C TRP A 100 0.72 -16.56 -8.81
N PRO A 101 1.83 -16.76 -9.54
CA PRO A 101 2.95 -17.50 -9.00
C PRO A 101 3.56 -16.78 -7.78
N PRO A 102 4.08 -17.51 -6.77
CA PRO A 102 4.60 -16.93 -5.53
C PRO A 102 5.67 -15.85 -5.72
N TRP A 103 6.48 -15.94 -6.80
CA TRP A 103 7.53 -14.97 -7.07
C TRP A 103 6.99 -13.56 -7.40
N LEU A 104 5.78 -13.43 -7.97
CA LEU A 104 5.19 -12.11 -8.24
C LEU A 104 4.89 -11.35 -6.94
N TYR A 105 4.41 -12.07 -5.93
CA TYR A 105 4.23 -11.49 -4.59
C TYR A 105 5.57 -11.07 -4.00
N ARG A 106 6.63 -11.86 -4.20
CA ARG A 106 7.97 -11.49 -3.71
C ARG A 106 8.49 -10.23 -4.37
N VAL A 107 8.32 -10.10 -5.68
CA VAL A 107 8.69 -8.88 -6.41
C VAL A 107 7.89 -7.70 -5.90
N GLY A 108 6.57 -7.84 -5.75
CA GLY A 108 5.71 -6.79 -5.18
C GLY A 108 6.18 -6.33 -3.79
N GLY A 109 6.41 -7.28 -2.88
CA GLY A 109 6.91 -6.97 -1.53
C GLY A 109 8.31 -6.35 -1.52
N THR A 110 9.18 -6.74 -2.46
CA THR A 110 10.51 -6.14 -2.61
C THR A 110 10.43 -4.70 -3.12
N VAL A 111 9.51 -4.41 -4.05
CA VAL A 111 9.24 -3.05 -4.53
C VAL A 111 8.70 -2.19 -3.39
N ASP A 112 7.75 -2.69 -2.61
CA ASP A 112 7.22 -1.99 -1.43
C ASP A 112 8.32 -1.68 -0.40
N LEU A 113 9.23 -2.62 -0.17
CA LEU A 113 10.37 -2.43 0.74
C LEU A 113 11.35 -1.37 0.20
N ALA A 114 11.64 -1.39 -1.09
CA ALA A 114 12.50 -0.39 -1.73
C ALA A 114 11.89 1.02 -1.67
N LEU A 115 10.57 1.13 -1.87
CA LEU A 115 9.84 2.40 -1.72
C LEU A 115 9.86 2.90 -0.29
N ALA A 116 9.68 2.03 0.71
CA ALA A 116 9.79 2.41 2.12
C ALA A 116 11.21 2.91 2.47
N ILE A 117 12.26 2.21 2.04
CA ILE A 117 13.64 2.64 2.26
C ILE A 117 13.90 3.99 1.58
N GLY A 118 13.42 4.15 0.33
CA GLY A 118 13.53 5.41 -0.40
C GLY A 118 12.85 6.57 0.32
N LEU A 119 11.65 6.33 0.87
CA LEU A 119 10.90 7.34 1.61
C LEU A 119 11.62 7.74 2.89
N THR A 120 12.15 6.77 3.63
CA THR A 120 12.95 7.03 4.83
C THR A 120 14.22 7.81 4.51
N ALA A 121 14.92 7.44 3.44
CA ALA A 121 16.13 8.15 3.01
C ALA A 121 15.83 9.59 2.62
N ASP A 122 14.76 9.83 1.87
CA ASP A 122 14.35 11.17 1.46
C ASP A 122 13.94 12.02 2.67
N LEU A 123 13.23 11.42 3.64
CA LEU A 123 12.87 12.06 4.91
C LEU A 123 14.10 12.42 5.75
N MET A 124 15.10 11.55 5.84
CA MET A 124 16.33 11.82 6.61
C MET A 124 17.24 12.87 5.97
N LEU A 125 17.22 12.97 4.64
CA LEU A 125 18.13 13.86 3.89
C LEU A 125 17.50 15.23 3.58
N HIS A 126 16.17 15.32 3.53
CA HIS A 126 15.46 16.52 3.07
C HIS A 126 14.24 16.90 3.91
N GLY A 127 13.91 16.13 4.95
CA GLY A 127 12.83 16.43 5.91
C GLY A 127 13.27 17.32 7.07
#